data_AF-A0A962ITG7-F1
#
_entry.id   AF-A0A962ITG7-F1
#
_cell.length_a   1.000
_cell.length_b   1.000
_cell.length_c   1.000
_cell.angle_alpha   90.00
_cell.angle_beta   90.00
_cell.angle_gamma   90.00
#
_symmetry.space_group_name_H-M   'P 1'
#
loop_
_entity.id
_entity.type
_entity.pdbx_description
1 polymer ?
#
loop_
_entity_poly.entity_id
_entity_poly.type
_entity_poly.pdbx_seq_one_letter_code
_entity_poly.pdbx_strand_id
1 'polypeptide(L)'
;MLETTEQHAHRLAMPHPILSNEELSSLRHMDYRGWKTCTIDITFDKHEGKDGMMAALDRICNEATDAIAKGYSLIVLSDRNISDTRIPLSALIATGAVHHHLVASHQRTRIGLVLETGEAREVHHHCLLTGYGADAINPYLAFESLWQAKRDGLLSDADFPTDDDIVYAYRKAVAKGMLKVMAKMGISTLQSYKSAQIFEAVGLASEIIDRCFVGTASRVQGVDFDVLFAEMAQRHQLGYPKRGANLIPVLPNPGDFHWRREGDAHMWDPTAISTLQNATRTNNQDAYWEFARHTNEETTRRCTFRGLLRFREGVNGGPIALDEVEPAKEIVKRFCTGAMSFGSIS
;
A
#
# COMPACT_ATOMS: atom_id res chain seq x y z
N MET A 1 -3.39 -34.35 0.62
CA MET A 1 -3.80 -34.25 2.04
C MET A 1 -4.40 -35.53 2.59
N LEU A 2 -5.15 -36.31 1.79
CA LEU A 2 -5.82 -37.53 2.27
C LEU A 2 -4.89 -38.74 2.44
N GLU A 3 -3.68 -38.67 1.88
CA GLU A 3 -2.65 -39.70 1.98
C GLU A 3 -1.34 -39.11 2.51
N THR A 4 -0.52 -39.92 3.15
CA THR A 4 0.79 -39.52 3.70
C THR A 4 1.89 -40.20 2.90
N THR A 5 2.50 -39.46 1.97
CA THR A 5 3.60 -39.92 1.12
C THR A 5 4.82 -39.01 1.27
N GLU A 6 6.01 -39.54 0.97
CA GLU A 6 7.27 -38.77 1.02
C GLU A 6 7.28 -37.58 0.05
N GLN A 7 6.54 -37.67 -1.06
CA GLN A 7 6.42 -36.62 -2.06
C GLN A 7 5.82 -35.33 -1.47
N HIS A 8 5.03 -35.40 -0.41
CA HIS A 8 4.51 -34.20 0.28
C HIS A 8 5.58 -33.38 1.02
N ALA A 9 6.76 -33.97 1.29
CA ALA A 9 7.91 -33.26 1.84
C ALA A 9 8.74 -32.57 0.75
N HIS A 10 8.44 -32.78 -0.53
CA HIS A 10 9.13 -32.18 -1.66
C HIS A 10 8.73 -30.70 -1.84
N ARG A 11 9.11 -29.86 -0.88
CA ARG A 11 8.77 -28.43 -0.79
C ARG A 11 9.98 -27.56 -0.51
N LEU A 12 10.00 -26.35 -1.07
CA LEU A 12 11.02 -25.36 -0.77
C LEU A 12 10.62 -24.63 0.51
N ALA A 13 11.40 -24.80 1.57
CA ALA A 13 11.19 -24.06 2.81
C ALA A 13 12.06 -22.81 2.80
N MET A 14 11.42 -21.64 2.78
CA MET A 14 12.11 -20.36 2.93
C MET A 14 12.02 -19.91 4.40
N PRO A 15 13.15 -19.54 5.04
CA PRO A 15 13.15 -19.11 6.43
C PRO A 15 12.50 -17.73 6.62
N HIS A 16 12.39 -16.95 5.55
CA HIS A 16 11.91 -15.58 5.58
C HIS A 16 11.13 -15.24 4.31
N PRO A 17 10.02 -14.49 4.38
CA PRO A 17 9.22 -14.13 3.19
C PRO A 17 9.90 -13.06 2.33
N ILE A 18 10.76 -12.24 2.91
CA ILE A 18 11.54 -11.24 2.19
C ILE A 18 12.87 -11.84 1.74
N LEU A 19 13.11 -11.80 0.44
CA LEU A 19 14.27 -12.35 -0.25
C LEU A 19 15.33 -11.27 -0.52
N SER A 20 16.60 -11.61 -0.35
CA SER A 20 17.71 -10.80 -0.90
C SER A 20 17.78 -10.94 -2.43
N ASN A 21 18.56 -10.07 -3.08
CA ASN A 21 18.76 -10.13 -4.53
C ASN A 21 19.47 -11.43 -4.95
N GLU A 22 20.40 -11.92 -4.13
CA GLU A 22 21.16 -13.17 -4.31
C GLU A 22 20.25 -14.39 -4.13
N GLU A 23 19.38 -14.38 -3.11
CA GLU A 23 18.39 -15.43 -2.88
C GLU A 23 17.41 -15.52 -4.07
N LEU A 24 16.92 -14.38 -4.56
CA LEU A 24 16.06 -14.35 -5.75
C LEU A 24 16.80 -14.83 -7.01
N SER A 25 18.04 -14.39 -7.22
CA SER A 25 18.86 -14.83 -8.36
C SER A 25 19.09 -16.34 -8.32
N SER A 26 19.32 -16.89 -7.13
CA SER A 26 19.44 -18.33 -6.90
C SER A 26 18.14 -19.08 -7.23
N LEU A 27 16.97 -18.52 -6.88
CA LEU A 27 15.67 -19.09 -7.25
C LEU A 27 15.44 -19.07 -8.76
N ARG A 28 15.83 -17.99 -9.44
CA ARG A 28 15.69 -17.86 -10.90
C ARG A 28 16.47 -18.91 -11.68
N HIS A 29 17.69 -19.18 -11.26
CA HIS A 29 18.59 -20.15 -11.91
C HIS A 29 18.51 -21.55 -11.30
N MET A 30 17.52 -21.79 -10.43
CA MET A 30 17.35 -23.07 -9.77
C MET A 30 17.02 -24.15 -10.81
N ASP A 31 17.83 -25.21 -10.81
CA ASP A 31 17.55 -26.48 -11.49
C ASP A 31 17.82 -27.63 -10.51
N TYR A 32 17.04 -27.64 -9.42
CA TYR A 32 17.18 -28.63 -8.35
C TYR A 32 15.93 -29.51 -8.30
N ARG A 33 16.11 -30.83 -8.45
CA ARG A 33 15.01 -31.82 -8.44
C ARG A 33 13.87 -31.48 -9.40
N GLY A 34 14.21 -30.94 -10.58
CA GLY A 34 13.25 -30.54 -11.60
C GLY A 34 12.48 -29.25 -11.30
N TRP A 35 12.76 -28.57 -10.18
CA TRP A 35 12.22 -27.23 -9.95
C TRP A 35 12.84 -26.24 -10.90
N LYS A 36 11.95 -25.53 -11.58
CA LYS A 36 12.29 -24.47 -12.52
C LYS A 36 11.46 -23.24 -12.19
N THR A 37 12.06 -22.10 -12.46
CA THR A 37 11.45 -20.78 -12.26
C THR A 37 11.25 -20.09 -13.59
N CYS A 38 10.09 -19.47 -13.78
CA CYS A 38 9.79 -18.62 -14.93
C CYS A 38 9.63 -17.18 -14.44
N THR A 39 10.30 -16.23 -15.07
CA THR A 39 10.07 -14.80 -14.80
C THR A 39 9.00 -14.28 -15.75
N ILE A 40 7.94 -13.69 -15.20
CA ILE A 40 6.84 -13.04 -15.91
C ILE A 40 7.02 -11.53 -15.73
N ASP A 41 7.12 -10.83 -16.86
CA ASP A 41 7.25 -9.38 -16.90
C ASP A 41 5.88 -8.72 -16.63
N ILE A 42 5.79 -7.95 -15.54
CA ILE A 42 4.57 -7.22 -15.16
C ILE A 42 4.57 -5.78 -15.66
N THR A 43 5.34 -5.45 -16.69
CA THR A 43 5.32 -4.14 -17.35
C THR A 43 4.58 -4.16 -18.70
N PHE A 44 4.10 -3.01 -19.14
CA PHE A 44 3.39 -2.83 -20.40
C PHE A 44 3.85 -1.57 -21.13
N ASP A 45 3.58 -1.48 -22.43
CA ASP A 45 3.97 -0.32 -23.23
C ASP A 45 3.09 0.89 -22.88
N LYS A 46 3.75 1.99 -22.52
CA LYS A 46 3.13 3.28 -22.22
C LYS A 46 2.21 3.77 -23.34
N HIS A 47 2.52 3.48 -24.59
CA HIS A 47 1.78 3.94 -25.76
C HIS A 47 0.43 3.22 -25.93
N GLU A 48 0.27 2.04 -25.33
CA GLU A 48 -0.98 1.28 -25.36
C GLU A 48 -2.02 1.80 -24.35
N GLY A 49 -1.63 2.74 -23.48
CA GLY A 49 -2.53 3.38 -22.54
C GLY A 49 -3.18 2.41 -21.54
N LYS A 50 -4.42 2.70 -21.16
CA LYS A 50 -5.23 1.83 -20.29
C LYS A 50 -5.44 0.46 -20.92
N ASP A 51 -5.70 0.38 -22.22
CA ASP A 51 -5.94 -0.89 -22.89
C ASP A 51 -4.71 -1.80 -22.79
N GLY A 52 -3.50 -1.24 -22.89
CA GLY A 52 -2.24 -1.94 -22.61
C GLY A 52 -2.13 -2.45 -21.17
N MET A 53 -2.54 -1.64 -20.19
CA MET A 53 -2.60 -2.07 -18.79
C MET A 53 -3.54 -3.26 -18.60
N MET A 54 -4.74 -3.20 -19.19
CA MET A 54 -5.73 -4.28 -19.10
C MET A 54 -5.26 -5.55 -19.83
N ALA A 55 -4.70 -5.40 -21.03
CA ALA A 55 -4.12 -6.50 -21.79
C ALA A 55 -2.93 -7.15 -21.06
N ALA A 56 -2.12 -6.35 -20.37
CA ALA A 56 -1.03 -6.86 -19.56
C ALA A 56 -1.52 -7.67 -18.36
N LEU A 57 -2.62 -7.27 -17.71
CA LEU A 57 -3.24 -8.07 -16.65
C LEU A 57 -3.71 -9.44 -17.17
N ASP A 58 -4.33 -9.49 -18.35
CA ASP A 58 -4.73 -10.75 -18.98
C ASP A 58 -3.51 -11.59 -19.39
N ARG A 59 -2.49 -10.94 -19.96
CA ARG A 59 -1.24 -11.58 -20.39
C ARG A 59 -0.55 -12.27 -19.22
N ILE A 60 -0.35 -11.60 -18.08
CA ILE A 60 0.37 -12.20 -16.93
C ILE A 60 -0.40 -13.37 -16.31
N CYS A 61 -1.75 -13.35 -16.35
CA CYS A 61 -2.58 -14.45 -15.88
C CYS A 61 -2.45 -15.68 -16.79
N ASN A 62 -2.43 -15.45 -18.11
CA ASN A 62 -2.23 -16.51 -19.10
C ASN A 62 -0.80 -17.07 -19.05
N GLU A 63 0.22 -16.21 -18.97
CA GLU A 63 1.62 -16.64 -18.82
C GLU A 63 1.84 -17.47 -17.56
N ALA A 64 1.18 -17.13 -16.44
CA ALA A 64 1.23 -17.93 -15.22
C ALA A 64 0.60 -19.32 -15.42
N THR A 65 -0.52 -19.40 -16.14
CA THR A 65 -1.17 -20.67 -16.50
C THR A 65 -0.28 -21.52 -17.41
N ASP A 66 0.34 -20.90 -18.41
CA ASP A 66 1.27 -21.54 -19.32
C ASP A 66 2.53 -22.04 -18.62
N ALA A 67 3.04 -21.30 -17.64
CA ALA A 67 4.17 -21.73 -16.82
C ALA A 67 3.85 -23.06 -16.10
N ILE A 68 2.64 -23.19 -15.55
CA ILE A 68 2.20 -24.43 -14.92
C ILE A 68 2.11 -25.57 -15.94
N ALA A 69 1.58 -25.30 -17.14
CA ALA A 69 1.49 -26.29 -18.22
C ALA A 69 2.88 -26.77 -18.68
N LYS A 70 3.87 -25.87 -18.70
CA LYS A 70 5.28 -26.16 -19.02
C LYS A 70 6.07 -26.80 -17.87
N GLY A 71 5.44 -27.02 -16.71
CA GLY A 71 6.05 -27.70 -15.56
C GLY A 71 6.93 -26.82 -14.68
N TYR A 72 6.80 -25.50 -14.74
CA TYR A 72 7.49 -24.61 -13.81
C TYR A 72 6.90 -24.75 -12.40
N SER A 73 7.79 -24.80 -11.40
CA SER A 73 7.41 -24.92 -9.98
C SER A 73 7.23 -23.55 -9.31
N LEU A 74 7.87 -22.52 -9.87
CA LEU A 74 7.84 -21.14 -9.37
C LEU A 74 7.64 -20.17 -10.55
N ILE A 75 6.90 -19.10 -10.30
CA ILE A 75 6.90 -17.90 -11.14
C ILE A 75 7.41 -16.71 -10.34
N VAL A 76 8.16 -15.83 -11.00
CA VAL A 76 8.58 -14.53 -10.48
C VAL A 76 7.86 -13.45 -11.28
N LEU A 77 6.91 -12.76 -10.66
CA LEU A 77 6.36 -11.52 -11.21
C LEU A 77 7.40 -10.41 -11.01
N SER A 78 7.83 -9.73 -12.08
CA SER A 78 8.93 -8.76 -12.02
C SER A 78 8.60 -7.45 -12.73
N ASP A 79 8.80 -6.33 -12.04
CA ASP A 79 8.70 -4.97 -12.58
C ASP A 79 10.06 -4.38 -13.02
N ARG A 80 11.14 -5.19 -13.03
CA ARG A 80 12.50 -4.72 -13.38
C ARG A 80 12.64 -4.14 -14.79
N ASN A 81 11.74 -4.48 -15.71
CA ASN A 81 11.76 -4.01 -17.10
C ASN A 81 11.16 -2.61 -17.26
N ILE A 82 10.92 -1.87 -16.17
CA ILE A 82 10.53 -0.45 -16.22
C ILE A 82 11.54 0.35 -17.05
N SER A 83 11.04 1.20 -17.93
CA SER A 83 11.85 2.06 -18.79
C SER A 83 11.08 3.34 -19.14
N ASP A 84 11.66 4.20 -19.97
CA ASP A 84 10.98 5.40 -20.51
C ASP A 84 9.74 5.06 -21.37
N THR A 85 9.69 3.85 -21.89
CA THR A 85 8.61 3.30 -22.74
C THR A 85 7.73 2.28 -22.02
N ARG A 86 8.18 1.72 -20.88
CA ARG A 86 7.45 0.66 -20.17
C ARG A 86 7.02 1.08 -18.78
N ILE A 87 5.73 0.94 -18.49
CA ILE A 87 5.11 1.22 -17.20
C ILE A 87 4.91 -0.11 -16.46
N PRO A 88 5.34 -0.25 -15.19
CA PRO A 88 5.02 -1.42 -14.40
C PRO A 88 3.56 -1.40 -13.97
N LEU A 89 2.88 -2.55 -13.99
CA LEU A 89 1.65 -2.76 -13.25
C LEU A 89 1.93 -2.56 -11.76
N SER A 90 0.93 -2.05 -11.01
CA SER A 90 1.05 -2.08 -9.55
C SER A 90 1.29 -3.50 -9.08
N ALA A 91 2.31 -3.68 -8.24
CA ALA A 91 2.76 -4.99 -7.78
C ALA A 91 1.64 -5.74 -7.05
N LEU A 92 0.77 -5.00 -6.34
CA LEU A 92 -0.39 -5.54 -5.64
C LEU A 92 -1.48 -6.01 -6.60
N ILE A 93 -1.78 -5.22 -7.64
CA ILE A 93 -2.77 -5.59 -8.67
C ILE A 93 -2.31 -6.80 -9.46
N ALA A 94 -1.04 -6.81 -9.89
CA ALA A 94 -0.47 -7.93 -10.63
C ALA A 94 -0.48 -9.23 -9.80
N THR A 95 -0.06 -9.15 -8.53
CA THR A 95 -0.07 -10.29 -7.59
C THR A 95 -1.49 -10.78 -7.36
N GLY A 96 -2.43 -9.87 -7.06
CA GLY A 96 -3.82 -10.20 -6.80
C GLY A 96 -4.51 -10.83 -8.02
N ALA A 97 -4.36 -10.24 -9.21
CA ALA A 97 -4.91 -10.76 -10.45
C ALA A 97 -4.43 -12.19 -10.74
N VAL A 98 -3.12 -12.43 -10.70
CA VAL A 98 -2.54 -13.77 -10.93
C VAL A 98 -2.98 -14.75 -9.85
N HIS A 99 -2.96 -14.35 -8.57
CA HIS A 99 -3.41 -15.20 -7.48
C HIS A 99 -4.86 -15.65 -7.66
N HIS A 100 -5.78 -14.70 -7.90
CA HIS A 100 -7.20 -14.98 -8.05
C HIS A 100 -7.53 -15.75 -9.32
N HIS A 101 -6.87 -15.44 -10.44
CA HIS A 101 -6.98 -16.22 -11.67
C HIS A 101 -6.59 -17.69 -11.43
N LEU A 102 -5.45 -17.94 -10.80
CA LEU A 102 -4.99 -19.30 -10.51
C LEU A 102 -5.87 -20.01 -9.47
N VAL A 103 -6.51 -19.29 -8.55
CA VAL A 103 -7.49 -19.87 -7.62
C VAL A 103 -8.75 -20.28 -8.37
N ALA A 104 -9.29 -19.41 -9.23
CA ALA A 104 -10.47 -19.66 -10.03
C ALA A 104 -10.27 -20.83 -11.02
N SER A 105 -9.06 -21.01 -11.55
CA SER A 105 -8.70 -22.12 -12.44
C SER A 105 -8.26 -23.40 -11.70
N HIS A 106 -8.30 -23.42 -10.36
CA HIS A 106 -7.84 -24.53 -9.51
C HIS A 106 -6.35 -24.90 -9.69
N GLN A 107 -5.52 -23.93 -10.05
CA GLN A 107 -4.11 -24.12 -10.35
C GLN A 107 -3.16 -23.53 -9.28
N ARG A 108 -3.65 -22.67 -8.36
CA ARG A 108 -2.80 -21.94 -7.40
C ARG A 108 -1.92 -22.84 -6.52
N THR A 109 -2.36 -24.05 -6.22
CA THR A 109 -1.60 -25.02 -5.41
C THR A 109 -0.42 -25.66 -6.15
N ARG A 110 -0.35 -25.48 -7.47
CA ARG A 110 0.66 -26.12 -8.35
C ARG A 110 1.91 -25.27 -8.56
N ILE A 111 1.92 -24.01 -8.12
CA ILE A 111 3.01 -23.08 -8.38
C ILE A 111 3.27 -22.16 -7.18
N GLY A 112 4.53 -21.83 -6.92
CA GLY A 112 4.89 -20.74 -6.02
C GLY A 112 4.91 -19.40 -6.75
N LEU A 113 4.42 -18.35 -6.09
CA LEU A 113 4.32 -16.99 -6.60
C LEU A 113 5.30 -16.09 -5.87
N VAL A 114 6.42 -15.78 -6.52
CA VAL A 114 7.43 -14.86 -6.01
C VAL A 114 7.25 -13.51 -6.69
N LEU A 115 7.46 -12.42 -5.96
CA LEU A 115 7.37 -11.06 -6.49
C LEU A 115 8.73 -10.37 -6.37
N GLU A 116 9.24 -9.86 -7.49
CA GLU A 116 10.35 -8.92 -7.53
C GLU A 116 9.77 -7.54 -7.85
N THR A 117 9.89 -6.60 -6.91
CA THR A 117 9.26 -5.29 -7.08
C THR A 117 10.07 -4.12 -6.54
N GLY A 118 10.00 -2.99 -7.25
CA GLY A 118 10.49 -1.70 -6.78
C GLY A 118 9.52 -0.94 -5.87
N GLU A 119 8.24 -1.33 -5.79
CA GLU A 119 7.20 -0.59 -5.04
C GLU A 119 7.20 -0.91 -3.53
N ALA A 120 7.53 -2.14 -3.16
CA ALA A 120 7.44 -2.63 -1.78
C ALA A 120 8.59 -2.05 -0.93
N ARG A 121 8.22 -1.36 0.17
CA ARG A 121 9.19 -0.70 1.06
C ARG A 121 8.72 -0.64 2.52
N GLU A 122 7.42 -0.49 2.74
CA GLU A 122 6.82 -0.43 4.07
C GLU A 122 6.27 -1.78 4.53
N VAL A 123 6.16 -1.97 5.85
CA VAL A 123 5.56 -3.17 6.46
C VAL A 123 4.17 -3.46 5.88
N HIS A 124 3.36 -2.42 5.64
CA HIS A 124 2.02 -2.59 5.10
C HIS A 124 2.02 -3.12 3.67
N HIS A 125 2.96 -2.70 2.81
CA HIS A 125 3.10 -3.25 1.46
C HIS A 125 3.37 -4.75 1.50
N HIS A 126 4.32 -5.19 2.34
CA HIS A 126 4.62 -6.62 2.51
C HIS A 126 3.42 -7.41 3.04
N CYS A 127 2.69 -6.85 4.01
CA CYS A 127 1.47 -7.45 4.54
C CYS A 127 0.37 -7.59 3.48
N LEU A 128 0.17 -6.59 2.61
CA LEU A 128 -0.78 -6.63 1.51
C LEU A 128 -0.37 -7.69 0.48
N LEU A 129 0.86 -7.64 -0.01
CA LEU A 129 1.36 -8.55 -1.04
C LEU A 129 1.29 -10.01 -0.59
N THR A 130 1.68 -10.32 0.65
CA THR A 130 1.50 -11.67 1.21
C THR A 130 0.01 -12.00 1.42
N GLY A 131 -0.78 -11.06 1.94
CA GLY A 131 -2.21 -11.25 2.18
C GLY A 131 -3.03 -11.49 0.91
N TYR A 132 -2.53 -11.05 -0.24
CA TYR A 132 -3.12 -11.27 -1.57
C TYR A 132 -2.36 -12.30 -2.43
N GLY A 133 -1.46 -13.09 -1.82
CA GLY A 133 -1.02 -14.37 -2.39
C GLY A 133 0.44 -14.49 -2.80
N ALA A 134 1.29 -13.49 -2.57
CA ALA A 134 2.74 -13.65 -2.74
C ALA A 134 3.30 -14.64 -1.69
N ASP A 135 4.06 -15.62 -2.17
CA ASP A 135 4.79 -16.59 -1.33
C ASP A 135 6.10 -16.00 -0.80
N ALA A 136 6.76 -15.15 -1.60
CA ALA A 136 7.96 -14.43 -1.22
C ALA A 136 8.09 -13.12 -2.00
N ILE A 137 8.80 -12.13 -1.45
CA ILE A 137 8.91 -10.78 -1.98
C ILE A 137 10.38 -10.36 -1.97
N ASN A 138 10.90 -9.90 -3.10
CA ASN A 138 12.19 -9.24 -3.22
C ASN A 138 11.97 -7.74 -3.51
N PRO A 139 12.13 -6.87 -2.49
CA PRO A 139 11.98 -5.43 -2.63
C PRO A 139 13.29 -4.79 -3.12
N TYR A 140 13.73 -5.11 -4.34
CA TYR A 140 15.08 -4.76 -4.80
C TYR A 140 15.38 -3.26 -4.69
N LEU A 141 14.42 -2.39 -5.03
CA LEU A 141 14.65 -0.94 -5.01
C LEU A 141 14.76 -0.39 -3.59
N ALA A 142 14.12 -1.03 -2.60
CA ALA A 142 14.30 -0.66 -1.20
C ALA A 142 15.73 -0.96 -0.73
N PHE A 143 16.29 -2.11 -1.14
CA PHE A 143 17.70 -2.42 -0.86
C PHE A 143 18.65 -1.46 -1.55
N GLU A 144 18.46 -1.20 -2.86
CA GLU A 144 19.28 -0.25 -3.61
C GLU A 144 19.24 1.15 -2.97
N SER A 145 18.07 1.60 -2.51
CA SER A 145 17.92 2.90 -1.83
C SER A 145 18.70 2.95 -0.51
N LEU A 146 18.70 1.87 0.27
CA LEU A 146 19.44 1.80 1.54
C LEU A 146 20.95 1.71 1.31
N TRP A 147 21.39 0.96 0.31
CA TRP A 147 22.81 0.90 -0.06
C TRP A 147 23.30 2.24 -0.59
N GLN A 148 22.48 2.96 -1.37
CA GLN A 148 22.81 4.32 -1.78
C GLN A 148 22.89 5.26 -0.57
N ALA A 149 21.93 5.20 0.36
CA ALA A 149 21.97 6.00 1.59
C ALA A 149 23.24 5.74 2.43
N LYS A 150 23.73 4.49 2.47
CA LYS A 150 25.02 4.17 3.09
C LYS A 150 26.18 4.86 2.37
N ARG A 151 26.24 4.75 1.04
CA ARG A 151 27.30 5.40 0.21
C ARG A 151 27.29 6.91 0.37
N ASP A 152 26.12 7.50 0.59
CA ASP A 152 25.94 8.93 0.84
C ASP A 152 26.27 9.34 2.30
N GLY A 153 26.64 8.40 3.17
CA GLY A 153 27.01 8.65 4.57
C GLY A 153 25.83 8.93 5.50
N LEU A 154 24.61 8.55 5.12
CA LEU A 154 23.40 8.74 5.93
C LEU A 154 23.18 7.62 6.97
N LEU A 155 23.90 6.50 6.84
CA LEU A 155 23.85 5.37 7.75
C LEU A 155 25.17 5.25 8.51
N SER A 156 25.08 4.82 9.78
CA SER A 156 26.24 4.62 10.64
C SER A 156 27.05 3.40 10.17
N ASP A 157 28.31 3.63 9.78
CA ASP A 157 29.26 2.56 9.41
C ASP A 157 29.54 1.59 10.57
N ALA A 158 29.40 2.07 11.81
CA ALA A 158 29.56 1.23 13.00
C ALA A 158 28.38 0.27 13.18
N ASP A 159 27.16 0.69 12.85
CA ASP A 159 25.95 -0.13 12.96
C ASP A 159 25.74 -1.03 11.73
N PHE A 160 26.20 -0.59 10.56
CA PHE A 160 26.01 -1.27 9.26
C PHE A 160 27.31 -1.41 8.46
N PRO A 161 28.29 -2.19 8.93
CA PRO A 161 29.60 -2.28 8.29
C PRO A 161 29.53 -2.86 6.87
N THR A 162 28.60 -3.77 6.58
CA THR A 162 28.42 -4.36 5.23
C THR A 162 27.02 -4.11 4.65
N ASP A 163 26.87 -4.33 3.34
CA ASP A 163 25.57 -4.24 2.65
C ASP A 163 24.62 -5.38 3.07
N ASP A 164 25.18 -6.53 3.47
CA ASP A 164 24.44 -7.66 4.02
C ASP A 164 23.84 -7.35 5.40
N ASP A 165 24.53 -6.56 6.22
CA ASP A 165 24.01 -6.10 7.52
C ASP A 165 22.75 -5.24 7.35
N ILE A 166 22.72 -4.41 6.30
CA ILE A 166 21.55 -3.61 5.93
C ILE A 166 20.39 -4.53 5.53
N VAL A 167 20.64 -5.51 4.65
CA VAL A 167 19.61 -6.47 4.21
C VAL A 167 19.07 -7.25 5.40
N TYR A 168 19.94 -7.73 6.29
CA TYR A 168 19.54 -8.45 7.50
C TYR A 168 18.69 -7.58 8.43
N ALA A 169 19.11 -6.34 8.69
CA ALA A 169 18.38 -5.41 9.54
C ALA A 169 17.01 -5.05 8.95
N TYR A 170 16.93 -4.81 7.63
CA TYR A 170 15.67 -4.55 6.92
C TYR A 170 14.73 -5.75 7.04
N ARG A 171 15.19 -6.97 6.73
CA ARG A 171 14.41 -8.21 6.86
C ARG A 171 13.89 -8.38 8.29
N LYS A 172 14.75 -8.19 9.29
CA LYS A 172 14.38 -8.28 10.72
C LYS A 172 13.31 -7.25 11.10
N ALA A 173 13.43 -6.01 10.63
CA ALA A 173 12.45 -4.95 10.89
C ALA A 173 11.10 -5.28 10.24
N VAL A 174 11.11 -5.69 8.97
CA VAL A 174 9.90 -6.11 8.24
C VAL A 174 9.24 -7.30 8.93
N ALA A 175 9.98 -8.35 9.29
CA ALA A 175 9.44 -9.51 10.00
C ALA A 175 8.74 -9.12 11.31
N LYS A 176 9.39 -8.29 12.15
CA LYS A 176 8.78 -7.79 13.39
C LYS A 176 7.52 -6.97 13.11
N GLY A 177 7.55 -6.14 12.07
CA GLY A 177 6.39 -5.36 11.64
C GLY A 177 5.23 -6.24 11.20
N MET A 178 5.48 -7.23 10.35
CA MET A 178 4.48 -8.19 9.87
C MET A 178 3.88 -8.98 11.04
N LEU A 179 4.72 -9.49 11.95
CA LEU A 179 4.25 -10.17 13.16
C LEU A 179 3.34 -9.27 14.01
N LYS A 180 3.66 -7.98 14.13
CA LYS A 180 2.82 -7.01 14.84
C LYS A 180 1.47 -6.80 14.14
N VAL A 181 1.44 -6.75 12.81
CA VAL A 181 0.18 -6.63 12.04
C VAL A 181 -0.67 -7.89 12.21
N MET A 182 -0.07 -9.08 12.05
CA MET A 182 -0.76 -10.37 12.25
C MET A 182 -1.32 -10.52 13.67
N ALA A 183 -0.56 -10.10 14.67
CA ALA A 183 -0.96 -10.16 16.08
C ALA A 183 -2.20 -9.29 16.39
N LYS A 184 -2.44 -8.21 15.65
CA LYS A 184 -3.67 -7.39 15.82
C LYS A 184 -4.95 -8.19 15.59
N MET A 185 -4.87 -9.25 14.78
CA MET A 185 -5.99 -10.12 14.43
C MET A 185 -5.87 -11.51 15.07
N GLY A 186 -4.91 -11.70 15.98
CA GLY A 186 -4.67 -12.98 16.65
C GLY A 186 -4.05 -14.07 15.76
N ILE A 187 -3.49 -13.72 14.60
CA ILE A 187 -2.90 -14.70 13.67
C ILE A 187 -1.44 -14.96 14.05
N SER A 188 -1.10 -16.22 14.30
CA SER A 188 0.25 -16.59 14.79
C SER A 188 1.18 -17.15 13.71
N THR A 189 0.66 -17.54 12.54
CA THR A 189 1.47 -18.16 11.47
C THR A 189 1.32 -17.43 10.14
N LEU A 190 2.43 -17.22 9.44
CA LEU A 190 2.44 -16.54 8.14
C LEU A 190 1.68 -17.35 7.09
N GLN A 191 1.73 -18.68 7.19
CA GLN A 191 1.05 -19.61 6.30
C GLN A 191 -0.48 -19.43 6.34
N SER A 192 -1.04 -19.10 7.51
CA SER A 192 -2.47 -18.82 7.67
C SER A 192 -2.83 -17.38 7.27
N TYR A 193 -1.87 -16.47 7.38
CA TYR A 193 -2.06 -15.07 6.97
C TYR A 193 -2.04 -14.89 5.45
N LYS A 194 -1.21 -15.68 4.76
CA LYS A 194 -1.08 -15.66 3.30
C LYS A 194 -2.42 -15.97 2.63
N SER A 195 -2.81 -15.13 1.67
CA SER A 195 -4.09 -15.23 0.95
C SER A 195 -5.35 -15.09 1.81
N ALA A 196 -5.24 -14.69 3.08
CA ALA A 196 -6.39 -14.55 3.97
C ALA A 196 -7.16 -13.23 3.80
N GLN A 197 -6.60 -12.27 3.05
CA GLN A 197 -7.22 -10.96 2.76
C GLN A 197 -7.74 -10.24 4.02
N ILE A 198 -6.90 -10.12 5.05
CA ILE A 198 -7.27 -9.44 6.31
C ILE A 198 -7.19 -7.91 6.16
N PHE A 199 -7.93 -7.41 5.19
CA PHE A 199 -7.94 -6.01 4.76
C PHE A 199 -9.35 -5.60 4.34
N GLU A 200 -9.59 -4.30 4.38
CA GLU A 200 -10.76 -3.67 3.79
C GLU A 200 -10.29 -2.65 2.75
N ALA A 201 -10.91 -2.66 1.57
CA ALA A 201 -10.65 -1.67 0.54
C ALA A 201 -11.59 -0.46 0.73
N VAL A 202 -11.01 0.73 0.77
CA VAL A 202 -11.76 1.99 0.85
C VAL A 202 -11.40 2.83 -0.35
N GLY A 203 -12.40 3.18 -1.17
CA GLY A 203 -12.21 4.02 -2.37
C GLY A 203 -11.78 3.26 -3.62
N LEU A 204 -11.94 1.94 -3.70
CA LEU A 204 -11.71 1.16 -4.91
C LEU A 204 -13.03 0.70 -5.53
N ALA A 205 -13.16 0.80 -6.85
CA ALA A 205 -14.35 0.35 -7.57
C ALA A 205 -14.47 -1.19 -7.57
N SER A 206 -15.72 -1.69 -7.66
CA SER A 206 -15.99 -3.13 -7.70
C SER A 206 -15.23 -3.84 -8.81
N GLU A 207 -15.03 -3.23 -9.98
CA GLU A 207 -14.29 -3.87 -11.08
C GLU A 207 -12.85 -4.24 -10.72
N ILE A 208 -12.18 -3.47 -9.86
CA ILE A 208 -10.83 -3.78 -9.38
C ILE A 208 -10.92 -4.91 -8.35
N ILE A 209 -11.89 -4.86 -7.44
CA ILE A 209 -12.11 -5.89 -6.43
C ILE A 209 -12.41 -7.24 -7.08
N ASP A 210 -13.35 -7.28 -8.01
CA ASP A 210 -13.83 -8.49 -8.67
C ASP A 210 -12.76 -9.13 -9.57
N ARG A 211 -11.77 -8.34 -10.01
CA ARG A 211 -10.66 -8.84 -10.84
C ARG A 211 -9.42 -9.21 -10.04
N CYS A 212 -9.05 -8.40 -9.05
CA CYS A 212 -7.74 -8.48 -8.41
C CYS A 212 -7.79 -8.86 -6.92
N PHE A 213 -8.93 -8.67 -6.25
CA PHE A 213 -9.05 -8.78 -4.79
C PHE A 213 -10.37 -9.46 -4.38
N VAL A 214 -10.75 -10.52 -5.10
CA VAL A 214 -12.07 -11.15 -4.97
C VAL A 214 -12.32 -11.56 -3.52
N GLY A 215 -13.44 -11.08 -2.96
CA GLY A 215 -13.84 -11.33 -1.57
C GLY A 215 -13.54 -10.19 -0.61
N THR A 216 -12.71 -9.22 -1.00
CA THR A 216 -12.40 -8.05 -0.16
C THR A 216 -13.60 -7.11 -0.06
N ALA A 217 -13.93 -6.68 1.16
CA ALA A 217 -14.99 -5.70 1.36
C ALA A 217 -14.59 -4.33 0.79
N SER A 218 -15.47 -3.73 -0.02
CA SER A 218 -15.33 -2.34 -0.46
C SER A 218 -16.67 -1.59 -0.40
N ARG A 219 -16.97 -1.08 0.79
CA ARG A 219 -18.28 -0.45 1.10
C ARG A 219 -18.42 0.94 0.53
N VAL A 220 -17.30 1.66 0.46
CA VAL A 220 -17.20 2.97 -0.19
C VAL A 220 -16.36 2.75 -1.44
N GLN A 221 -17.01 2.63 -2.58
CA GLN A 221 -16.34 2.51 -3.88
C GLN A 221 -15.68 3.84 -4.27
N GLY A 222 -14.85 3.81 -5.32
CA GLY A 222 -14.19 5.01 -5.80
C GLY A 222 -13.45 4.78 -7.11
N VAL A 223 -12.12 4.84 -7.03
CA VAL A 223 -11.17 4.74 -8.14
C VAL A 223 -11.39 3.47 -8.96
N ASP A 224 -11.53 3.65 -10.27
CA ASP A 224 -11.63 2.63 -11.30
C ASP A 224 -10.27 2.42 -12.00
N PHE A 225 -10.21 1.52 -12.99
CA PHE A 225 -8.99 1.28 -13.77
C PHE A 225 -8.57 2.50 -14.61
N ASP A 226 -9.48 3.43 -14.95
CA ASP A 226 -9.14 4.67 -15.66
C ASP A 226 -8.28 5.57 -14.78
N VAL A 227 -8.76 5.84 -13.56
CA VAL A 227 -8.04 6.69 -12.60
C VAL A 227 -6.75 6.01 -12.16
N LEU A 228 -6.77 4.69 -11.94
CA LEU A 228 -5.57 3.95 -11.57
C LEU A 228 -4.47 4.04 -12.64
N PHE A 229 -4.83 3.87 -13.92
CA PHE A 229 -3.90 4.06 -15.03
C PHE A 229 -3.36 5.50 -15.07
N ALA A 230 -4.24 6.50 -14.89
CA ALA A 230 -3.84 7.90 -14.91
C ALA A 230 -2.79 8.23 -13.82
N GLU A 231 -2.98 7.73 -12.59
CA GLU A 231 -2.01 7.90 -11.51
C GLU A 231 -0.68 7.17 -11.78
N MET A 232 -0.73 5.96 -12.34
CA MET A 232 0.46 5.23 -12.76
C MET A 232 1.25 5.99 -13.83
N ALA A 233 0.55 6.52 -14.85
CA ALA A 233 1.16 7.31 -15.91
C ALA A 233 1.76 8.62 -15.39
N GLN A 234 1.10 9.29 -14.43
CA GLN A 234 1.61 10.49 -13.80
C GLN A 234 2.90 10.21 -13.01
N ARG A 235 2.92 9.14 -12.20
CA ARG A 235 4.14 8.71 -11.48
C ARG A 235 5.27 8.32 -12.43
N HIS A 236 4.94 7.62 -13.52
CA HIS A 236 5.91 7.27 -14.55
C HIS A 236 6.53 8.51 -15.19
N GLN A 237 5.72 9.54 -15.49
CA GLN A 237 6.20 10.79 -16.06
C GLN A 237 7.13 11.58 -15.13
N LEU A 238 7.00 11.43 -13.81
CA LEU A 238 7.95 12.01 -12.85
C LEU A 238 9.32 11.36 -12.93
N GLY A 239 9.38 10.03 -13.09
CA GLY A 239 10.63 9.27 -13.25
C GLY A 239 11.23 9.38 -14.66
N TYR A 240 10.38 9.48 -15.68
CA TYR A 240 10.75 9.57 -17.10
C TYR A 240 10.11 10.80 -17.77
N PRO A 241 10.58 12.01 -17.44
CA PRO A 241 10.03 13.23 -18.01
C PRO A 241 10.35 13.33 -19.52
N LYS A 242 9.43 13.90 -20.30
CA LYS A 242 9.61 14.10 -21.76
C LYS A 242 10.87 14.89 -22.13
N ARG A 243 11.33 15.76 -21.23
CA ARG A 243 12.55 16.55 -21.38
C ARG A 243 13.44 16.25 -20.18
N GLY A 244 14.69 15.84 -20.43
CA GLY A 244 15.66 15.56 -19.35
C GLY A 244 15.90 16.75 -18.41
N ALA A 245 15.70 17.98 -18.89
CA ALA A 245 15.75 19.18 -18.05
C ALA A 245 14.70 19.21 -16.92
N ASN A 246 13.65 18.40 -17.02
CA ASN A 246 12.61 18.28 -15.99
C ASN A 246 12.88 17.12 -15.02
N LEU A 247 14.03 16.45 -15.14
CA LEU A 247 14.42 15.39 -14.21
C LEU A 247 14.69 16.02 -12.84
N ILE A 248 13.96 15.55 -11.84
CA ILE A 248 14.05 16.08 -10.48
C ILE A 248 15.16 15.31 -9.76
N PRO A 249 16.22 15.98 -9.25
CA PRO A 249 17.34 15.30 -8.61
C PRO A 249 17.01 14.78 -7.20
N VAL A 250 15.88 15.21 -6.62
CA VAL A 250 15.45 14.87 -5.27
C VAL A 250 13.98 14.48 -5.32
N LEU A 251 13.62 13.41 -4.59
CA LEU A 251 12.22 13.00 -4.50
C LEU A 251 11.37 14.08 -3.83
N PRO A 252 10.18 14.40 -4.37
CA PRO A 252 9.28 15.35 -3.74
C PRO A 252 8.85 14.82 -2.36
N ASN A 253 8.67 15.71 -1.41
CA ASN A 253 8.09 15.38 -0.10
C ASN A 253 6.61 15.80 -0.11
N PRO A 254 5.67 14.86 -0.32
CA PRO A 254 4.24 15.16 -0.34
C PRO A 254 3.68 15.52 1.02
N GLY A 255 4.41 15.30 2.12
CA GLY A 255 3.94 15.64 3.46
C GLY A 255 2.94 14.63 4.05
N ASP A 256 2.97 13.36 3.64
CA ASP A 256 2.04 12.32 4.13
C ASP A 256 2.01 12.21 5.66
N PHE A 257 3.18 12.26 6.30
CA PHE A 257 3.31 12.14 7.76
C PHE A 257 3.24 13.48 8.50
N HIS A 258 3.69 14.56 7.85
CA HIS A 258 3.79 15.87 8.46
C HIS A 258 3.37 16.93 7.46
N TRP A 259 2.54 17.87 7.91
CA TRP A 259 2.06 18.96 7.08
C TRP A 259 3.21 19.71 6.39
N ARG A 260 3.03 19.97 5.10
CA ARG A 260 3.89 20.79 4.26
C ARG A 260 3.02 21.76 3.48
N ARG A 261 3.52 22.98 3.24
CA ARG A 261 2.76 24.04 2.56
C ARG A 261 2.26 23.64 1.17
N GLU A 262 3.09 22.91 0.41
CA GLU A 262 2.79 22.45 -0.95
C GLU A 262 2.51 20.94 -1.00
N GLY A 263 2.25 20.34 0.16
CA GLY A 263 1.96 18.92 0.30
C GLY A 263 0.47 18.61 0.37
N ASP A 264 0.19 17.40 0.81
CA ASP A 264 -1.15 16.88 1.04
C ASP A 264 -1.89 17.68 2.12
N ALA A 265 -3.22 17.63 2.04
CA ALA A 265 -4.07 18.33 2.99
C ALA A 265 -4.08 17.60 4.34
N HIS A 266 -3.84 18.35 5.42
CA HIS A 266 -3.99 17.85 6.79
C HIS A 266 -5.18 18.52 7.47
N MET A 267 -5.88 17.77 8.32
CA MET A 267 -6.98 18.33 9.11
C MET A 267 -6.51 19.43 10.06
N TRP A 268 -5.28 19.28 10.59
CA TRP A 268 -4.60 20.26 11.42
C TRP A 268 -3.50 20.93 10.62
N ASP A 269 -3.75 22.15 10.17
CA ASP A 269 -2.77 23.01 9.52
C ASP A 269 -2.42 24.22 10.42
N PRO A 270 -1.38 25.01 10.08
CA PRO A 270 -0.99 26.16 10.87
C PRO A 270 -2.11 27.19 11.09
N THR A 271 -3.01 27.37 10.13
CA THR A 271 -4.14 28.29 10.21
C THR A 271 -5.15 27.81 11.24
N ALA A 272 -5.54 26.53 11.19
CA ALA A 272 -6.45 25.91 12.14
C ALA A 272 -5.88 25.95 13.58
N ILE A 273 -4.59 25.64 13.74
CA ILE A 273 -3.96 25.61 15.07
C ILE A 273 -3.86 27.03 15.66
N SER A 274 -3.41 28.01 14.88
CA SER A 274 -3.19 29.38 15.38
C SER A 274 -4.51 30.08 15.75
N THR A 275 -5.54 29.96 14.91
CA THR A 275 -6.87 30.53 15.16
C THR A 275 -7.52 29.91 16.39
N LEU A 276 -7.45 28.58 16.56
CA LEU A 276 -7.97 27.90 17.75
C LEU A 276 -7.21 28.28 19.03
N GLN A 277 -5.87 28.38 18.97
CA GLN A 277 -5.07 28.82 20.11
C GLN A 277 -5.40 30.27 20.50
N ASN A 278 -5.61 31.15 19.52
CA ASN A 278 -5.99 32.53 19.79
C ASN A 278 -7.37 32.59 20.45
N ALA A 279 -8.36 31.89 19.89
CA ALA A 279 -9.72 31.82 20.42
C ALA A 279 -9.74 31.35 21.88
N THR A 280 -9.02 30.26 22.18
CA THR A 280 -9.00 29.67 23.53
C THR A 280 -8.20 30.47 24.55
N ARG A 281 -7.08 31.10 24.17
CA ARG A 281 -6.25 31.89 25.10
C ARG A 281 -6.82 33.28 25.39
N THR A 282 -7.46 33.90 24.42
CA THR A 282 -7.97 35.28 24.54
C THR A 282 -9.47 35.36 24.76
N ASN A 283 -10.17 34.21 24.79
CA ASN A 283 -11.63 34.13 24.80
C ASN A 283 -12.28 34.91 23.65
N ASN A 284 -11.65 34.88 22.47
CA ASN A 284 -12.09 35.60 21.28
C ASN A 284 -13.01 34.70 20.44
N GLN A 285 -14.29 35.08 20.37
CA GLN A 285 -15.32 34.35 19.65
C GLN A 285 -15.16 34.46 18.12
N ASP A 286 -14.72 35.60 17.59
CA ASP A 286 -14.50 35.79 16.15
C ASP A 286 -13.38 34.88 15.65
N ALA A 287 -12.31 34.74 16.44
CA ALA A 287 -11.23 33.79 16.15
C ALA A 287 -11.71 32.33 16.15
N TYR A 288 -12.69 31.98 16.99
CA TYR A 288 -13.31 30.65 16.95
C TYR A 288 -14.14 30.46 15.68
N TRP A 289 -14.91 31.46 15.27
CA TRP A 289 -15.69 31.37 14.04
C TRP A 289 -14.80 31.29 12.79
N GLU A 290 -13.67 31.98 12.78
CA GLU A 290 -12.65 31.84 11.74
C GLU A 290 -12.08 30.41 11.70
N PHE A 291 -11.68 29.87 12.87
CA PHE A 291 -11.25 28.48 13.01
C PHE A 291 -12.30 27.48 12.50
N ALA A 292 -13.55 27.63 12.94
CA ALA A 292 -14.65 26.73 12.61
C ALA A 292 -14.97 26.77 11.12
N ARG A 293 -14.98 27.97 10.52
CA ARG A 293 -15.20 28.15 9.08
C ARG A 293 -14.10 27.49 8.27
N HIS A 294 -12.83 27.79 8.57
CA HIS A 294 -11.67 27.17 7.91
C HIS A 294 -11.70 25.64 8.01
N THR A 295 -11.96 25.12 9.21
CA THR A 295 -12.00 23.67 9.45
C THR A 295 -13.15 22.99 8.71
N ASN A 296 -14.34 23.61 8.68
CA ASN A 296 -15.52 23.01 8.07
C ASN A 296 -15.50 23.09 6.52
N GLU A 297 -15.10 24.24 5.98
CA GLU A 297 -15.17 24.52 4.54
C GLU A 297 -13.97 23.95 3.77
N GLU A 298 -12.77 23.93 4.39
CA GLU A 298 -11.53 23.53 3.73
C GLU A 298 -11.06 22.15 4.22
N THR A 299 -10.58 22.05 5.46
CA THR A 299 -9.80 20.87 5.90
C THR A 299 -10.69 19.64 6.06
N THR A 300 -11.87 19.76 6.68
CA THR A 300 -12.82 18.65 6.83
C THR A 300 -13.28 18.13 5.47
N ARG A 301 -13.56 19.03 4.53
CA ARG A 301 -14.05 18.71 3.18
C ARG A 301 -13.02 17.94 2.36
N ARG A 302 -11.74 18.27 2.50
CA ARG A 302 -10.65 17.63 1.76
C ARG A 302 -10.15 16.35 2.42
N CYS A 303 -10.28 16.19 3.73
CA CYS A 303 -9.63 15.09 4.47
C CYS A 303 -10.58 14.00 4.99
N THR A 304 -11.91 14.20 4.97
CA THR A 304 -12.84 13.27 5.66
C THR A 304 -14.12 13.00 4.88
N PHE A 305 -14.71 11.81 5.07
CA PHE A 305 -16.02 11.48 4.48
C PHE A 305 -17.15 12.40 4.94
N ARG A 306 -17.16 12.81 6.22
CA ARG A 306 -18.19 13.74 6.72
C ARG A 306 -18.16 15.09 6.01
N GLY A 307 -17.01 15.48 5.46
CA GLY A 307 -16.87 16.69 4.64
C GLY A 307 -17.55 16.62 3.28
N LEU A 308 -17.92 15.43 2.82
CA LEU A 308 -18.73 15.23 1.61
C LEU A 308 -20.23 15.35 1.87
N LEU A 309 -20.63 15.41 3.15
CA LEU A 309 -22.02 15.51 3.57
C LEU A 309 -22.39 16.98 3.79
N ARG A 310 -23.67 17.30 3.53
CA ARG A 310 -24.25 18.61 3.87
C ARG A 310 -25.58 18.43 4.58
N PHE A 311 -25.89 19.34 5.49
CA PHE A 311 -27.24 19.41 6.05
C PHE A 311 -28.24 19.81 4.98
N ARG A 312 -29.41 19.18 4.97
CA ARG A 312 -30.51 19.59 4.11
C ARG A 312 -31.29 20.69 4.81
N GLU A 313 -31.31 21.87 4.21
CA GLU A 313 -32.03 23.02 4.73
C GLU A 313 -33.55 22.85 4.59
N GLY A 314 -34.31 23.50 5.47
CA GLY A 314 -35.79 23.54 5.41
C GLY A 314 -36.51 22.24 5.83
N VAL A 315 -35.78 21.25 6.32
CA VAL A 315 -36.37 20.03 6.90
C VAL A 315 -36.90 20.33 8.31
N ASN A 316 -37.95 19.62 8.76
CA ASN A 316 -38.53 19.74 10.11
C ASN A 316 -39.08 21.13 10.48
N GLY A 317 -39.66 21.86 9.53
CA GLY A 317 -40.33 23.13 9.82
C GLY A 317 -39.43 24.37 9.74
N GLY A 318 -38.16 24.22 9.37
CA GLY A 318 -37.23 25.33 9.18
C GLY A 318 -36.43 25.70 10.43
N PRO A 319 -35.74 26.85 10.45
CA PRO A 319 -34.96 27.28 11.60
C PRO A 319 -35.86 27.59 12.81
N ILE A 320 -35.38 27.27 14.00
CA ILE A 320 -36.00 27.62 15.29
C ILE A 320 -35.21 28.73 15.97
N ALA A 321 -35.82 29.38 16.97
CA ALA A 321 -35.12 30.37 17.77
C ALA A 321 -34.05 29.72 18.67
N LEU A 322 -32.93 30.43 18.93
CA LEU A 322 -31.79 29.85 19.68
C LEU A 322 -32.13 29.52 21.13
N ASP A 323 -33.10 30.19 21.73
CA ASP A 323 -33.60 29.93 23.08
C ASP A 323 -34.45 28.66 23.19
N GLU A 324 -34.94 28.13 22.06
CA GLU A 324 -35.57 26.81 21.99
C GLU A 324 -34.55 25.66 21.96
N VAL A 325 -33.26 25.97 21.73
CA VAL A 325 -32.18 24.98 21.71
C VAL A 325 -31.74 24.64 23.13
N GLU A 326 -31.37 23.37 23.33
CA GLU A 326 -30.80 22.89 24.59
C GLU A 326 -29.61 23.78 25.05
N PRO A 327 -29.56 24.21 26.33
CA PRO A 327 -28.49 25.06 26.83
C PRO A 327 -27.10 24.42 26.71
N ALA A 328 -26.07 25.24 26.43
CA ALA A 328 -24.69 24.78 26.28
C ALA A 328 -24.16 23.95 27.49
N LYS A 329 -24.61 24.28 28.71
CA LYS A 329 -24.27 23.54 29.95
C LYS A 329 -24.76 22.09 29.96
N GLU A 330 -25.80 21.77 29.19
CA GLU A 330 -26.32 20.40 29.05
C GLU A 330 -25.63 19.68 27.90
N ILE A 331 -25.39 20.37 26.78
CA ILE A 331 -24.66 19.84 25.62
C ILE A 331 -23.23 19.41 26.02
N VAL A 332 -22.51 20.25 26.77
CA VAL A 332 -21.11 19.98 27.14
C VAL A 332 -20.94 18.72 28.00
N LYS A 333 -21.99 18.25 28.69
CA LYS A 333 -21.97 16.99 29.45
C LYS A 333 -21.77 15.75 28.56
N ARG A 334 -22.02 15.89 27.25
CA ARG A 334 -21.80 14.82 26.26
C ARG A 334 -20.35 14.78 25.77
N PHE A 335 -19.52 15.77 26.11
CA PHE A 335 -18.13 15.83 25.67
C PHE A 335 -17.24 15.01 26.60
N CYS A 336 -16.24 14.35 26.01
CA CYS A 336 -15.24 13.59 26.73
C CYS A 336 -13.86 13.99 26.18
N THR A 337 -12.89 14.27 27.05
CA THR A 337 -11.54 14.72 26.67
C THR A 337 -10.63 13.58 26.18
N GLY A 338 -11.15 12.36 26.07
CA GLY A 338 -10.38 11.15 25.77
C GLY A 338 -9.45 10.76 26.93
N ALA A 339 -9.16 9.47 27.08
CA ALA A 339 -8.17 9.01 28.05
C ALA A 339 -6.76 9.20 27.46
N MET A 340 -5.99 10.12 28.03
CA MET A 340 -4.57 10.31 27.71
C MET A 340 -3.73 9.77 28.88
N SER A 341 -2.74 8.92 28.57
CA SER A 341 -1.87 8.34 29.60
C SER A 341 -1.04 9.44 30.27
N PHE A 342 -0.94 9.44 31.60
CA PHE A 342 -0.13 10.42 32.35
C PHE A 342 1.35 10.40 31.92
N GLY A 343 1.87 9.25 31.46
CA GLY A 343 3.24 9.17 30.92
C GLY A 343 3.42 9.78 29.53
N SER A 344 2.34 10.14 28.83
CA SER A 344 2.37 10.76 27.49
C SER A 344 2.17 12.27 27.49
N ILE A 345 1.79 12.84 28.64
CA ILE A 345 1.55 14.28 28.84
C ILE A 345 2.41 14.76 30.02
N SER A 346 2.71 16.07 30.07
CA SER A 346 3.63 16.68 31.05
C SER A 346 3.19 16.54 32.51
#